data_AF-A0A7X0AY48-F1
#
_entry.id   AF-A0A7X0AY48-F1
#
_cell.length_a   1.000
_cell.length_b   1.000
_cell.length_c   1.000
_cell.angle_alpha   90.00
_cell.angle_beta   90.00
_cell.angle_gamma   90.00
#
_symmetry.space_group_name_H-M   'P 1'
#
loop_
_entity.id
_entity.type
_entity.pdbx_description
1 polymer ?
#
loop_
_entity_poly.entity_id
_entity_poly.type
_entity_poly.pdbx_seq_one_letter_code
_entity_poly.pdbx_strand_id
1 'polypeptide(L)'
;MRPRFPSAPVIAAGLAAILLSGCAFFEGDDGAPATPAPSQGILSRLAPSPQPMPAPASEPAVSQAKSPQAVPPAAAPAPVTPPTVAQAPAVRAPDTIMPGAQGQSSRPAATSNLPLDGHINAPVDPPDAQRLVAQADIEMEGKDGKGPTPENMASALSLFEQAISRGGLKAREALAVYYYYGRGTAKDPQRAADVVRPAAEAGLAMAALIYGQLHNTGTLPGGADEAQYWYNVARRAGCAPCISSHQEFLNGIEAKLGLPASKGQGDLISDPIVLQGVSDDAAGVKREYTVLGILYPGWKRVEQRLVTENGRRYDQLTLENTHQRRVRVYFDVTDWMKPAPKAPGAKS
;
A
#
# COMPACT_ATOMS: atom_id res chain seq x y z
N MET A 1 13.14 -56.68 17.66
CA MET A 1 12.81 -56.36 16.26
C MET A 1 11.78 -55.23 16.27
N ARG A 2 12.17 -54.02 15.84
CA ARG A 2 11.29 -52.86 15.66
C ARG A 2 11.31 -52.49 14.18
N PRO A 3 10.19 -52.23 13.50
CA PRO A 3 10.22 -51.55 12.23
C PRO A 3 10.20 -50.03 12.46
N ARG A 4 11.20 -49.36 11.87
CA ARG A 4 11.32 -47.91 11.69
C ARG A 4 10.29 -47.46 10.65
N PHE A 5 9.49 -46.45 10.97
CA PHE A 5 8.77 -45.65 9.98
C PHE A 5 9.67 -44.50 9.51
N PRO A 6 9.74 -44.19 8.20
CA PRO A 6 10.44 -43.01 7.73
C PRO A 6 9.57 -41.76 7.96
N SER A 7 10.18 -40.77 8.63
CA SER A 7 9.73 -39.40 8.79
C SER A 7 9.75 -38.66 7.45
N ALA A 8 8.60 -38.13 7.02
CA ALA A 8 8.48 -37.20 5.89
C ALA A 8 8.72 -35.75 6.37
N PRO A 9 9.44 -34.90 5.62
CA PRO A 9 9.57 -33.49 5.96
C PRO A 9 8.36 -32.70 5.47
N VAL A 10 7.89 -31.79 6.32
CA VAL A 10 6.93 -30.73 6.01
C VAL A 10 7.64 -29.70 5.13
N ILE A 11 7.26 -29.61 3.85
CA ILE A 11 7.71 -28.51 2.98
C ILE A 11 6.74 -27.35 3.19
N ALA A 12 7.18 -26.37 3.98
CA ALA A 12 6.65 -25.02 4.01
C ALA A 12 7.58 -24.14 3.16
N ALA A 13 7.18 -23.84 1.91
CA ALA A 13 7.80 -22.82 1.07
C ALA A 13 6.86 -22.50 -0.09
N GLY A 14 6.54 -21.23 -0.30
CA GLY A 14 5.74 -20.80 -1.45
C GLY A 14 5.12 -19.42 -1.31
N LEU A 15 5.94 -18.39 -1.12
CA LEU A 15 5.65 -16.99 -1.49
C LEU A 15 6.90 -16.14 -1.20
N ALA A 16 7.93 -16.28 -2.03
CA ALA A 16 9.06 -15.37 -2.08
C ALA A 16 9.88 -15.58 -3.37
N ALA A 17 9.27 -15.42 -4.54
CA ALA A 17 10.02 -15.39 -5.81
C ALA A 17 9.23 -14.71 -6.93
N ILE A 18 8.76 -13.48 -6.72
CA ILE A 18 8.44 -12.59 -7.85
C ILE A 18 9.05 -11.25 -7.52
N LEU A 19 10.39 -11.16 -7.61
CA LEU A 19 11.18 -9.95 -7.81
C LEU A 19 12.64 -10.41 -7.82
N LEU A 20 13.20 -10.64 -9.01
CA LEU A 20 14.62 -10.47 -9.41
C LEU A 20 14.94 -11.36 -10.61
N SER A 21 14.99 -10.76 -11.81
CA SER A 21 15.81 -11.28 -12.92
C SER A 21 16.33 -10.12 -13.77
N GLY A 22 17.66 -10.06 -13.89
CA GLY A 22 18.47 -9.12 -14.66
C GLY A 22 19.46 -8.39 -13.72
N CYS A 23 20.75 -8.71 -13.63
CA CYS A 23 21.71 -9.20 -14.62
C CYS A 23 22.81 -10.07 -13.99
N ALA A 24 23.48 -10.80 -14.88
CA ALA A 24 24.40 -11.91 -14.67
C ALA A 24 25.67 -11.64 -13.82
N PHE A 25 26.06 -12.71 -13.13
CA PHE A 25 27.36 -12.97 -12.51
C PHE A 25 28.23 -13.74 -13.52
N PHE A 26 29.53 -13.42 -13.60
CA PHE A 26 30.57 -14.22 -14.27
C PHE A 26 31.64 -14.53 -13.22
N GLU A 27 31.91 -15.83 -13.00
CA GLU A 27 32.81 -16.37 -11.97
C GLU A 27 34.29 -16.15 -12.26
N GLY A 28 35.12 -16.18 -11.20
CA GLY A 28 36.58 -16.19 -11.27
C GLY A 28 37.28 -16.16 -9.91
N ASP A 29 37.34 -17.35 -9.30
CA ASP A 29 38.05 -17.94 -8.15
C ASP A 29 39.23 -17.28 -7.37
N ASP A 30 39.32 -17.77 -6.11
CA ASP A 30 40.45 -18.03 -5.20
C ASP A 30 41.26 -16.96 -4.41
N GLY A 31 41.28 -17.14 -3.07
CA GLY A 31 42.52 -17.09 -2.26
C GLY A 31 42.73 -15.92 -1.26
N ALA A 32 42.50 -16.15 0.03
CA ALA A 32 42.84 -15.27 1.17
C ALA A 32 44.34 -15.35 1.61
N PRO A 33 44.82 -14.68 2.69
CA PRO A 33 44.70 -13.29 3.15
C PRO A 33 46.08 -12.63 3.49
N ALA A 34 46.18 -11.30 3.58
CA ALA A 34 47.28 -10.62 4.31
C ALA A 34 46.95 -9.17 4.73
N THR A 35 47.21 -8.84 6.00
CA THR A 35 47.23 -7.51 6.65
C THR A 35 48.67 -6.90 6.63
N PRO A 36 48.95 -5.67 7.16
CA PRO A 36 48.53 -4.31 6.76
C PRO A 36 49.69 -3.27 6.59
N ALA A 37 49.39 -2.12 5.93
CA ALA A 37 50.02 -0.76 6.04
C ALA A 37 51.50 -0.53 5.59
N PRO A 38 52.04 0.72 5.49
CA PRO A 38 51.52 2.04 5.07
C PRO A 38 52.43 2.81 4.07
N SER A 39 51.95 3.85 3.35
CA SER A 39 52.72 5.04 2.88
C SER A 39 51.79 5.96 2.04
N GLN A 40 51.41 7.15 2.51
CA GLN A 40 52.09 8.45 2.33
C GLN A 40 52.35 8.84 0.85
N GLY A 41 51.56 9.81 0.36
CA GLY A 41 52.12 10.92 -0.42
C GLY A 41 51.64 11.12 -1.87
N ILE A 42 51.08 12.33 -2.08
CA ILE A 42 51.35 13.24 -3.21
C ILE A 42 50.35 13.27 -4.40
N LEU A 43 49.58 14.38 -4.38
CA LEU A 43 49.23 15.34 -5.45
C LEU A 43 48.55 14.89 -6.76
N SER A 44 47.37 15.48 -6.95
CA SER A 44 46.97 16.30 -8.11
C SER A 44 46.65 15.64 -9.46
N ARG A 45 45.40 15.94 -9.87
CA ARG A 45 44.91 16.19 -11.25
C ARG A 45 44.78 14.98 -12.18
N LEU A 46 43.53 14.61 -12.49
CA LEU A 46 42.90 14.92 -13.78
C LEU A 46 41.42 14.50 -13.74
N ALA A 47 40.51 15.45 -13.95
CA ALA A 47 39.13 15.15 -14.29
C ALA A 47 39.08 14.64 -15.75
N PRO A 48 38.35 13.56 -16.07
CA PRO A 48 38.15 13.17 -17.46
C PRO A 48 37.13 14.09 -18.14
N SER A 49 37.54 14.65 -19.28
CA SER A 49 36.69 15.40 -20.21
C SER A 49 35.48 14.58 -20.68
N PRO A 50 34.31 15.20 -20.89
CA PRO A 50 33.12 14.50 -21.39
C PRO A 50 33.30 14.11 -22.86
N GLN A 51 33.07 12.84 -23.17
CA GLN A 51 33.02 12.36 -24.55
C GLN A 51 31.73 12.85 -25.24
N PRO A 52 31.78 13.23 -26.53
CA PRO A 52 30.61 13.70 -27.27
C PRO A 52 29.63 12.55 -27.56
N MET A 53 28.34 12.78 -27.31
CA MET A 53 27.27 11.84 -27.67
C MET A 53 27.14 11.72 -29.19
N PRO A 54 26.82 10.53 -29.73
CA PRO A 54 26.50 10.38 -31.14
C PRO A 54 25.18 11.06 -31.49
N ALA A 55 25.16 11.74 -32.64
CA ALA A 55 24.01 12.45 -33.19
C ALA A 55 22.80 11.50 -33.47
N PRO A 56 21.55 11.97 -33.30
CA PRO A 56 20.38 11.18 -33.64
C PRO A 56 20.28 10.97 -35.16
N ALA A 57 19.96 9.73 -35.56
CA ALA A 57 19.70 9.37 -36.95
C ALA A 57 18.43 10.06 -37.47
N SER A 58 18.53 10.50 -38.72
CA SER A 58 17.56 11.29 -39.49
C SER A 58 16.18 10.64 -39.62
N GLU A 59 15.13 11.39 -39.31
CA GLU A 59 13.74 11.08 -39.70
C GLU A 59 13.56 11.19 -41.22
N PRO A 60 12.74 10.34 -41.86
CA PRO A 60 12.32 10.57 -43.23
C PRO A 60 11.15 11.58 -43.30
N ALA A 61 11.45 12.72 -43.92
CA ALA A 61 10.60 13.62 -44.72
C ALA A 61 9.11 13.78 -44.34
N VAL A 62 8.82 14.91 -43.68
CA VAL A 62 7.51 15.57 -43.68
C VAL A 62 7.30 16.27 -45.03
N SER A 63 6.25 15.88 -45.77
CA SER A 63 5.76 16.63 -46.93
C SER A 63 4.81 17.74 -46.46
N GLN A 64 5.08 18.98 -46.87
CA GLN A 64 4.30 20.16 -46.48
C GLN A 64 3.04 20.36 -47.36
N ALA A 65 1.95 20.62 -46.64
CA ALA A 65 0.89 21.61 -46.87
C ALA A 65 -0.14 21.43 -48.01
N LYS A 66 -1.41 21.32 -47.58
CA LYS A 66 -2.52 22.13 -48.10
C LYS A 66 -3.63 22.30 -47.05
N SER A 67 -3.90 23.54 -46.65
CA SER A 67 -5.12 24.02 -45.97
C SER A 67 -5.45 25.40 -46.57
N PRO A 68 -6.70 25.94 -46.52
CA PRO A 68 -7.92 25.42 -45.88
C PRO A 68 -9.20 25.50 -46.77
N GLN A 69 -10.28 24.82 -46.38
CA GLN A 69 -11.64 25.30 -46.65
C GLN A 69 -12.44 25.31 -45.33
N ALA A 70 -13.08 26.45 -45.09
CA ALA A 70 -13.85 26.75 -43.90
C ALA A 70 -15.19 26.01 -43.90
N VAL A 71 -15.47 25.32 -42.80
CA VAL A 71 -16.80 24.77 -42.50
C VAL A 71 -17.50 25.75 -41.55
N PRO A 72 -18.75 26.18 -41.82
CA PRO A 72 -19.47 27.11 -40.95
C PRO A 72 -19.81 26.47 -39.59
N PRO A 73 -19.91 27.27 -38.51
CA PRO A 73 -20.24 26.74 -37.19
C PRO A 73 -21.69 26.23 -37.15
N ALA A 74 -21.87 25.00 -36.69
CA ALA A 74 -23.18 24.44 -36.39
C ALA A 74 -23.84 25.21 -35.23
N ALA A 75 -25.12 25.51 -35.41
CA ALA A 75 -25.94 26.28 -34.48
C ALA A 75 -26.06 25.60 -33.10
N ALA A 76 -26.05 26.43 -32.05
CA ALA A 76 -26.24 26.03 -30.67
C ALA A 76 -27.63 25.37 -30.46
N PRO A 77 -27.74 24.29 -29.65
CA PRO A 77 -29.03 23.75 -29.27
C PRO A 77 -29.73 24.67 -28.25
N ALA A 78 -31.04 24.87 -28.46
CA ALA A 78 -31.93 25.67 -27.62
C ALA A 78 -32.07 25.09 -26.18
N PRO A 79 -32.40 25.92 -25.18
CA PRO A 79 -32.51 25.49 -23.79
C PRO A 79 -33.69 24.53 -23.58
N VAL A 80 -33.41 23.37 -22.99
CA VAL A 80 -34.41 22.37 -22.62
C VAL A 80 -35.00 22.76 -21.26
N THR A 81 -36.29 23.08 -21.23
CA THR A 81 -37.06 23.28 -19.99
C THR A 81 -37.39 21.92 -19.34
N PRO A 82 -37.26 21.76 -18.01
CA PRO A 82 -37.64 20.53 -17.34
C PRO A 82 -39.17 20.38 -17.26
N PRO A 83 -39.74 19.16 -17.39
CA PRO A 83 -41.18 18.98 -17.28
C PRO A 83 -41.65 19.03 -15.81
N THR A 84 -42.78 19.69 -15.64
CA THR A 84 -43.58 19.83 -14.43
C THR A 84 -44.02 18.48 -13.87
N VAL A 85 -43.88 18.31 -12.55
CA VAL A 85 -44.41 17.17 -11.78
C VAL A 85 -45.94 17.25 -11.76
N ALA A 86 -46.60 16.34 -12.46
CA ALA A 86 -48.02 16.08 -12.30
C ALA A 86 -48.22 14.96 -11.27
N GLN A 87 -48.85 15.30 -10.14
CA GLN A 87 -49.38 14.32 -9.19
C GLN A 87 -50.57 13.58 -9.82
N ALA A 88 -50.59 12.25 -9.69
CA ALA A 88 -51.70 11.39 -10.06
C ALA A 88 -52.03 10.42 -8.89
N PRO A 89 -53.28 9.93 -8.80
CA PRO A 89 -53.97 9.71 -7.53
C PRO A 89 -53.75 8.32 -6.92
N ALA A 90 -54.01 8.24 -5.62
CA ALA A 90 -53.97 7.02 -4.81
C ALA A 90 -54.95 5.96 -5.34
N VAL A 91 -54.44 4.77 -5.68
CA VAL A 91 -55.22 3.56 -5.93
C VAL A 91 -54.89 2.54 -4.85
N ARG A 92 -55.94 2.11 -4.16
CA ARG A 92 -55.98 1.18 -3.03
C ARG A 92 -55.67 -0.25 -3.50
N ALA A 93 -54.66 -0.90 -2.91
CA ALA A 93 -54.37 -2.31 -3.13
C ALA A 93 -55.28 -3.20 -2.24
N PRO A 94 -55.67 -4.42 -2.69
CA PRO A 94 -56.37 -5.37 -1.84
C PRO A 94 -55.39 -6.17 -0.98
N ASP A 95 -55.81 -6.39 0.27
CA ASP A 95 -55.14 -7.19 1.28
C ASP A 95 -54.93 -8.64 0.81
N THR A 96 -53.69 -9.13 0.84
CA THR A 96 -53.42 -10.56 0.98
C THR A 96 -52.21 -10.76 1.88
N ILE A 97 -52.51 -11.33 3.02
CA ILE A 97 -51.63 -11.70 4.12
C ILE A 97 -50.85 -12.96 3.73
N MET A 98 -49.53 -12.97 3.88
CA MET A 98 -48.71 -14.15 4.18
C MET A 98 -47.54 -13.73 5.12
N PRO A 99 -47.22 -14.50 6.18
CA PRO A 99 -46.34 -14.03 7.25
C PRO A 99 -44.87 -14.46 7.08
N GLY A 100 -43.96 -13.62 7.58
CA GLY A 100 -42.74 -14.09 8.25
C GLY A 100 -41.42 -14.01 7.49
N ALA A 101 -40.79 -12.83 7.50
CA ALA A 101 -39.33 -12.71 7.61
C ALA A 101 -39.01 -11.31 8.16
N GLN A 102 -38.98 -11.19 9.48
CA GLN A 102 -38.62 -9.95 10.15
C GLN A 102 -37.14 -9.61 9.89
N GLY A 103 -36.92 -8.39 9.40
CA GLY A 103 -35.90 -7.47 9.89
C GLY A 103 -34.44 -7.90 9.76
N GLN A 104 -33.80 -7.50 8.66
CA GLN A 104 -32.42 -7.03 8.74
C GLN A 104 -32.37 -5.56 8.36
N SER A 105 -32.46 -4.76 9.43
CA SER A 105 -31.99 -3.40 9.55
C SER A 105 -30.65 -3.20 8.84
N SER A 106 -30.62 -2.20 7.96
CA SER A 106 -29.50 -1.36 7.58
C SER A 106 -28.19 -1.65 8.32
N ARG A 107 -27.26 -2.35 7.67
CA ARG A 107 -25.89 -2.52 8.17
C ARG A 107 -25.14 -1.20 7.95
N PRO A 108 -24.55 -0.57 8.97
CA PRO A 108 -23.70 0.60 8.75
C PRO A 108 -22.47 0.18 7.93
N ALA A 109 -21.93 1.11 7.13
CA ALA A 109 -20.70 0.92 6.38
C ALA A 109 -19.61 0.35 7.31
N ALA A 110 -18.94 -0.71 6.86
CA ALA A 110 -18.03 -1.49 7.69
C ALA A 110 -16.91 -0.60 8.26
N THR A 111 -16.90 -0.43 9.57
CA THR A 111 -15.68 -0.04 10.30
C THR A 111 -14.58 -1.02 9.90
N SER A 112 -13.43 -0.53 9.45
CA SER A 112 -12.27 -1.38 9.18
C SER A 112 -11.97 -2.22 10.43
N ASN A 113 -12.03 -3.55 10.29
CA ASN A 113 -11.80 -4.51 11.40
C ASN A 113 -10.29 -4.76 11.63
N LEU A 114 -9.41 -3.98 11.02
CA LEU A 114 -7.97 -4.14 11.18
C LEU A 114 -7.54 -3.70 12.59
N PRO A 115 -6.62 -4.45 13.24
CA PRO A 115 -6.16 -4.12 14.57
C PRO A 115 -5.43 -2.77 14.56
N LEU A 116 -5.58 -1.98 15.63
CA LEU A 116 -4.92 -0.68 15.74
C LEU A 116 -3.41 -0.80 15.98
N ASP A 117 -2.98 -1.89 16.64
CA ASP A 117 -1.57 -2.14 16.98
C ASP A 117 -1.14 -3.56 16.61
N GLY A 118 0.17 -3.76 16.61
CA GLY A 118 0.80 -5.07 16.38
C GLY A 118 0.72 -5.52 14.93
N HIS A 119 1.12 -6.77 14.70
CA HIS A 119 1.11 -7.38 13.38
C HIS A 119 -0.30 -7.63 12.89
N ILE A 120 -0.52 -7.40 11.59
CA ILE A 120 -1.79 -7.69 10.93
C ILE A 120 -1.66 -9.08 10.32
N ASN A 121 -2.48 -10.01 10.76
CA ASN A 121 -2.52 -11.37 10.21
C ASN A 121 -3.76 -11.50 9.34
N ALA A 122 -3.54 -11.68 8.04
CA ALA A 122 -4.62 -11.97 7.10
C ALA A 122 -5.26 -13.33 7.42
N PRO A 123 -6.59 -13.48 7.21
CA PRO A 123 -7.25 -14.76 7.35
C PRO A 123 -6.73 -15.77 6.33
N VAL A 124 -6.79 -17.04 6.69
CA VAL A 124 -6.40 -18.14 5.80
C VAL A 124 -7.56 -18.44 4.86
N ASP A 125 -7.28 -18.47 3.56
CA ASP A 125 -8.28 -18.76 2.52
C ASP A 125 -8.86 -20.18 2.65
N PRO A 126 -10.11 -20.42 2.20
CA PRO A 126 -10.68 -21.76 2.13
C PRO A 126 -9.82 -22.76 1.33
N PRO A 127 -9.71 -24.04 1.73
CA PRO A 127 -8.82 -24.99 1.07
C PRO A 127 -9.09 -25.20 -0.43
N ASP A 128 -10.33 -25.07 -0.88
CA ASP A 128 -10.69 -25.13 -2.29
C ASP A 128 -10.21 -23.89 -3.06
N ALA A 129 -10.32 -22.70 -2.47
CA ALA A 129 -9.72 -21.48 -3.01
C ALA A 129 -8.19 -21.59 -3.08
N GLN A 130 -7.53 -22.13 -2.06
CA GLN A 130 -6.08 -22.33 -2.04
C GLN A 130 -5.60 -23.25 -3.17
N ARG A 131 -6.32 -24.33 -3.44
CA ARG A 131 -5.98 -25.24 -4.55
C ARG A 131 -6.10 -24.56 -5.91
N LEU A 132 -7.13 -23.73 -6.08
CA LEU A 132 -7.31 -22.97 -7.32
C LEU A 132 -6.21 -21.91 -7.49
N VAL A 133 -5.81 -21.22 -6.42
CA VAL A 133 -4.66 -20.30 -6.43
C VAL A 133 -3.37 -21.06 -6.80
N ALA A 134 -3.09 -22.19 -6.15
CA ALA A 134 -1.90 -22.97 -6.46
C ALA A 134 -1.88 -23.47 -7.92
N GLN A 135 -3.02 -23.86 -8.48
CA GLN A 135 -3.11 -24.22 -9.89
C GLN A 135 -2.88 -23.01 -10.80
N ALA A 136 -3.42 -21.84 -10.45
CA ALA A 136 -3.20 -20.61 -11.19
C ALA A 136 -1.71 -20.21 -11.19
N ASP A 137 -1.04 -20.36 -10.06
CA ASP A 137 0.39 -20.07 -9.93
C ASP A 137 1.23 -20.98 -10.85
N ILE A 138 0.91 -22.28 -10.93
CA ILE A 138 1.55 -23.22 -11.87
C ILE A 138 1.36 -22.79 -13.32
N GLU A 139 0.15 -22.34 -13.70
CA GLU A 139 -0.09 -21.80 -15.03
C GLU A 139 0.77 -20.54 -15.27
N MET A 140 0.90 -19.67 -14.27
CA MET A 140 1.71 -18.45 -14.37
C MET A 140 3.23 -18.71 -14.39
N GLU A 141 3.70 -19.86 -13.92
CA GLU A 141 5.11 -20.27 -14.10
C GLU A 141 5.39 -20.68 -15.56
N GLY A 142 4.39 -21.26 -16.23
CA GLY A 142 4.55 -21.85 -17.56
C GLY A 142 5.37 -23.13 -17.54
N LYS A 143 5.63 -23.69 -18.73
CA LYS A 143 6.32 -25.00 -18.87
C LYS A 143 7.82 -24.83 -19.15
N ASP A 144 8.62 -25.74 -18.60
CA ASP A 144 10.05 -25.92 -18.92
C ASP A 144 10.91 -24.63 -18.80
N GLY A 145 10.57 -23.75 -17.86
CA GLY A 145 11.30 -22.48 -17.64
C GLY A 145 11.12 -21.43 -18.73
N LYS A 146 10.18 -21.62 -19.66
CA LYS A 146 9.91 -20.71 -20.79
C LYS A 146 8.98 -19.54 -20.42
N GLY A 147 8.52 -19.47 -19.18
CA GLY A 147 7.50 -18.54 -18.73
C GLY A 147 6.10 -18.87 -19.29
N PRO A 148 5.06 -18.18 -18.82
CA PRO A 148 3.68 -18.46 -19.20
C PRO A 148 3.38 -17.99 -20.62
N THR A 149 2.69 -18.83 -21.40
CA THR A 149 2.11 -18.41 -22.68
C THR A 149 0.86 -17.54 -22.46
N PRO A 150 0.36 -16.81 -23.47
CA PRO A 150 -0.91 -16.08 -23.34
C PRO A 150 -2.09 -16.97 -22.91
N GLU A 151 -2.11 -18.23 -23.36
CA GLU A 151 -3.12 -19.22 -22.98
C GLU A 151 -2.99 -19.62 -21.49
N ASN A 152 -1.76 -19.81 -21.01
CA ASN A 152 -1.53 -20.07 -19.59
C ASN A 152 -1.97 -18.88 -18.73
N MET A 153 -1.64 -17.66 -19.13
CA MET A 153 -2.07 -16.45 -18.41
C MET A 153 -3.59 -16.35 -18.37
N ALA A 154 -4.28 -16.56 -19.48
CA ALA A 154 -5.75 -16.55 -19.51
C ALA A 154 -6.36 -17.64 -18.62
N SER A 155 -5.78 -18.85 -18.62
CA SER A 155 -6.16 -19.95 -17.73
C SER A 155 -6.00 -19.58 -16.25
N ALA A 156 -4.84 -19.01 -15.88
CA ALA A 156 -4.56 -18.56 -14.52
C ALA A 156 -5.54 -17.48 -14.03
N LEU A 157 -5.83 -16.48 -14.88
CA LEU A 157 -6.80 -15.43 -14.54
C LEU A 157 -8.19 -16.01 -14.27
N SER A 158 -8.63 -16.99 -15.08
CA SER A 158 -9.88 -17.70 -14.84
C SER A 158 -9.88 -18.51 -13.54
N LEU A 159 -8.75 -19.15 -13.20
CA LEU A 159 -8.60 -19.88 -11.94
C LEU A 159 -8.63 -18.94 -10.73
N PHE A 160 -8.03 -17.75 -10.81
CA PHE A 160 -8.16 -16.74 -9.77
C PHE A 160 -9.62 -16.29 -9.60
N GLU A 161 -10.34 -16.02 -10.68
CA GLU A 161 -11.77 -15.68 -10.60
C GLU A 161 -12.59 -16.78 -9.92
N GLN A 162 -12.31 -18.04 -10.24
CA GLN A 162 -12.91 -19.19 -9.56
C GLN A 162 -12.55 -19.22 -8.08
N ALA A 163 -11.28 -19.01 -7.70
CA ALA A 163 -10.86 -18.96 -6.31
C ALA A 163 -11.53 -17.81 -5.54
N ILE A 164 -11.72 -16.65 -6.18
CA ILE A 164 -12.46 -15.51 -5.61
C ILE A 164 -13.91 -15.89 -5.32
N SER A 165 -14.57 -16.65 -6.21
CA SER A 165 -15.94 -17.16 -5.99
C SER A 165 -16.04 -18.09 -4.78
N ARG A 166 -14.92 -18.70 -4.37
CA ARG A 166 -14.78 -19.53 -3.17
C ARG A 166 -14.29 -18.74 -1.94
N GLY A 167 -14.20 -17.42 -2.04
CA GLY A 167 -13.76 -16.56 -0.94
C GLY A 167 -12.24 -16.41 -0.80
N GLY A 168 -11.46 -16.76 -1.83
CA GLY A 168 -10.01 -16.60 -1.81
C GLY A 168 -9.56 -15.15 -1.88
N LEU A 169 -8.97 -14.63 -0.80
CA LEU A 169 -8.43 -13.27 -0.73
C LEU A 169 -7.05 -13.20 -1.40
N LYS A 170 -6.24 -14.26 -1.34
CA LYS A 170 -4.97 -14.31 -2.10
C LYS A 170 -5.21 -14.29 -3.60
N ALA A 171 -6.30 -14.89 -4.06
CA ALA A 171 -6.70 -14.81 -5.46
C ALA A 171 -7.08 -13.38 -5.88
N ARG A 172 -7.73 -12.62 -4.99
CA ARG A 172 -8.00 -11.18 -5.23
C ARG A 172 -6.70 -10.39 -5.32
N GLU A 173 -5.77 -10.62 -4.39
CA GLU A 173 -4.46 -9.98 -4.40
C GLU A 173 -3.71 -10.27 -5.71
N ALA A 174 -3.60 -11.54 -6.09
CA ALA A 174 -2.93 -11.96 -7.32
C ALA A 174 -3.59 -11.35 -8.57
N LEU A 175 -4.91 -11.47 -8.69
CA LEU A 175 -5.65 -10.93 -9.84
C LEU A 175 -5.49 -9.40 -9.96
N ALA A 176 -5.48 -8.69 -8.84
CA ALA A 176 -5.23 -7.25 -8.82
C ALA A 176 -3.82 -6.88 -9.28
N VAL A 177 -2.79 -7.65 -8.94
CA VAL A 177 -1.43 -7.46 -9.46
C VAL A 177 -1.43 -7.52 -10.99
N TYR A 178 -2.13 -8.50 -11.57
CA TYR A 178 -2.20 -8.64 -13.02
C TYR A 178 -2.91 -7.48 -13.71
N TYR A 179 -4.03 -7.00 -13.16
CA TYR A 179 -4.69 -5.79 -13.68
C TYR A 179 -3.85 -4.53 -13.49
N TYR A 180 -3.15 -4.40 -12.36
CA TYR A 180 -2.33 -3.23 -12.07
C TYR A 180 -1.13 -3.08 -13.00
N TYR A 181 -0.46 -4.19 -13.33
CA TYR A 181 0.70 -4.19 -14.23
C TYR A 181 0.36 -4.48 -15.70
N GLY A 182 -0.83 -5.00 -16.00
CA GLY A 182 -1.22 -5.39 -17.35
C GLY A 182 -0.44 -6.61 -17.88
N ARG A 183 -0.21 -7.62 -17.02
CA ARG A 183 0.47 -8.87 -17.42
C ARG A 183 -0.58 -9.92 -17.77
N GLY A 184 -0.63 -10.34 -19.04
CA GLY A 184 -1.65 -11.29 -19.54
C GLY A 184 -3.05 -10.71 -19.70
N THR A 185 -3.22 -9.43 -19.39
CA THR A 185 -4.44 -8.64 -19.53
C THR A 185 -4.03 -7.20 -19.86
N ALA A 186 -4.95 -6.40 -20.41
CA ALA A 186 -4.74 -4.96 -20.48
C ALA A 186 -4.59 -4.38 -19.06
N LYS A 187 -3.74 -3.36 -18.91
CA LYS A 187 -3.59 -2.62 -17.65
C LYS A 187 -4.92 -1.93 -17.32
N ASP A 188 -5.46 -2.21 -16.15
CA ASP A 188 -6.73 -1.67 -15.68
C ASP A 188 -6.65 -1.36 -14.16
N PRO A 189 -6.13 -0.19 -13.79
CA PRO A 189 -5.97 0.20 -12.38
C PRO A 189 -7.31 0.33 -11.62
N GLN A 190 -8.41 0.63 -12.31
CA GLN A 190 -9.74 0.73 -11.68
C GLN A 190 -10.25 -0.66 -11.33
N ARG A 191 -10.17 -1.62 -12.26
CA ARG A 191 -10.51 -3.01 -11.96
C ARG A 191 -9.59 -3.61 -10.91
N ALA A 192 -8.31 -3.26 -10.91
CA ALA A 192 -7.38 -3.63 -9.84
C ALA A 192 -7.88 -3.12 -8.47
N ALA A 193 -8.32 -1.86 -8.38
CA ALA A 193 -8.88 -1.28 -7.16
C ALA A 193 -10.09 -2.05 -6.63
N ASP A 194 -11.05 -2.37 -7.52
CA ASP A 194 -12.27 -3.06 -7.15
C ASP A 194 -12.00 -4.47 -6.63
N VAL A 195 -11.07 -5.19 -7.27
CA VAL A 195 -10.71 -6.55 -6.90
C VAL A 195 -9.90 -6.57 -5.60
N VAL A 196 -8.95 -5.65 -5.42
CA VAL A 196 -7.96 -5.68 -4.32
C VAL A 196 -8.52 -5.19 -3.00
N ARG A 197 -9.48 -4.26 -3.01
CA ARG A 197 -10.01 -3.61 -1.79
C ARG A 197 -10.39 -4.62 -0.68
N PRO A 198 -11.17 -5.69 -0.94
CA PRO A 198 -11.51 -6.64 0.13
C PRO A 198 -10.32 -7.39 0.71
N ALA A 199 -9.28 -7.66 -0.10
CA ALA A 199 -8.05 -8.28 0.38
C ALA A 199 -7.20 -7.30 1.22
N ALA A 200 -7.15 -6.03 0.82
CA ALA A 200 -6.51 -4.97 1.61
C ALA A 200 -7.22 -4.77 2.96
N GLU A 201 -8.55 -4.72 2.96
CA GLU A 201 -9.38 -4.62 4.18
C GLU A 201 -9.26 -5.84 5.09
N ALA A 202 -8.93 -7.01 4.54
CA ALA A 202 -8.63 -8.22 5.29
C ALA A 202 -7.17 -8.28 5.78
N GLY A 203 -6.33 -7.30 5.43
CA GLY A 203 -4.95 -7.18 5.92
C GLY A 203 -3.91 -7.94 5.12
N LEU A 204 -4.19 -8.32 3.86
CA LEU A 204 -3.17 -8.88 2.99
C LEU A 204 -2.15 -7.79 2.61
N ALA A 205 -0.86 -8.06 2.84
CA ALA A 205 0.20 -7.06 2.77
C ALA A 205 0.35 -6.45 1.36
N MET A 206 0.42 -7.29 0.33
CA MET A 206 0.58 -6.82 -1.05
C MET A 206 -0.70 -6.18 -1.58
N ALA A 207 -1.87 -6.69 -1.18
CA ALA A 207 -3.15 -6.06 -1.50
C ALA A 207 -3.25 -4.63 -0.93
N ALA A 208 -2.91 -4.44 0.35
CA ALA A 208 -2.87 -3.12 0.98
C ALA A 208 -1.84 -2.19 0.31
N LEU A 209 -0.68 -2.73 -0.10
CA LEU A 209 0.32 -1.96 -0.82
C LEU A 209 -0.20 -1.43 -2.16
N ILE A 210 -0.82 -2.29 -2.98
CA ILE A 210 -1.40 -1.90 -4.27
C ILE A 210 -2.51 -0.87 -4.07
N TYR A 211 -3.37 -1.09 -3.09
CA TYR A 211 -4.45 -0.17 -2.79
C TYR A 211 -3.93 1.21 -2.35
N GLY A 212 -2.88 1.25 -1.52
CA GLY A 212 -2.17 2.49 -1.17
C GLY A 212 -1.53 3.18 -2.37
N GLN A 213 -0.91 2.43 -3.29
CA GLN A 213 -0.36 2.98 -4.53
C GLN A 213 -1.44 3.57 -5.45
N LEU A 214 -2.61 2.95 -5.52
CA LEU A 214 -3.74 3.44 -6.31
C LEU A 214 -4.27 4.79 -5.77
N HIS A 215 -4.29 4.96 -4.44
CA HIS A 215 -4.57 6.27 -3.83
C HIS A 215 -3.44 7.28 -4.09
N ASN A 216 -2.18 6.90 -3.87
CA ASN A 216 -1.02 7.78 -4.02
C ASN A 216 -0.86 8.31 -5.47
N THR A 217 -1.19 7.49 -6.46
CA THR A 217 -1.13 7.86 -7.88
C THR A 217 -2.36 8.65 -8.35
N GLY A 218 -3.37 8.83 -7.50
CA GLY A 218 -4.61 9.51 -7.84
C GLY A 218 -5.58 8.70 -8.69
N THR A 219 -5.35 7.39 -8.85
CA THR A 219 -6.31 6.48 -9.48
C THR A 219 -7.58 6.39 -8.64
N LEU A 220 -7.41 6.34 -7.32
CA LEU A 220 -8.49 6.42 -6.34
C LEU A 220 -8.48 7.78 -5.64
N PRO A 221 -9.66 8.30 -5.25
CA PRO A 221 -9.76 9.54 -4.47
C PRO A 221 -9.14 9.37 -3.08
N GLY A 222 -8.81 10.49 -2.40
CA GLY A 222 -8.09 10.52 -1.13
C GLY A 222 -6.68 11.05 -1.32
N GLY A 223 -5.86 10.35 -2.11
CA GLY A 223 -4.47 10.76 -2.33
C GLY A 223 -3.58 10.31 -1.16
N ALA A 224 -2.78 11.23 -0.62
CA ALA A 224 -1.76 10.92 0.38
C ALA A 224 -2.35 10.45 1.73
N ASP A 225 -3.58 10.86 2.08
CA ASP A 225 -4.25 10.51 3.33
C ASP A 225 -4.57 9.02 3.44
N GLU A 226 -5.20 8.46 2.43
CA GLU A 226 -5.55 7.06 2.29
C GLU A 226 -4.29 6.24 2.01
N ALA A 227 -3.38 6.76 1.19
CA ALA A 227 -2.11 6.09 0.90
C ALA A 227 -1.32 5.79 2.18
N GLN A 228 -1.14 6.77 3.08
CA GLN A 228 -0.43 6.57 4.34
C GLN A 228 -1.08 5.49 5.21
N TYR A 229 -2.41 5.47 5.31
CA TYR A 229 -3.14 4.42 6.03
C TYR A 229 -2.81 3.03 5.47
N TRP A 230 -2.94 2.85 4.15
CA TRP A 230 -2.76 1.55 3.51
C TRP A 230 -1.30 1.08 3.47
N TYR A 231 -0.34 2.00 3.35
CA TYR A 231 1.08 1.66 3.48
C TYR A 231 1.40 1.13 4.88
N ASN A 232 0.86 1.74 5.94
CA ASN A 232 1.04 1.23 7.31
C ASN A 232 0.43 -0.16 7.48
N VAL A 233 -0.77 -0.39 6.93
CA VAL A 233 -1.39 -1.73 6.93
C VAL A 233 -0.49 -2.75 6.24
N ALA A 234 0.02 -2.43 5.05
CA ALA A 234 0.91 -3.31 4.28
C ALA A 234 2.19 -3.64 5.05
N ARG A 235 2.80 -2.63 5.67
CA ARG A 235 4.01 -2.76 6.49
C ARG A 235 3.78 -3.67 7.69
N ARG A 236 2.69 -3.46 8.44
CA ARG A 236 2.33 -4.25 9.63
C ARG A 236 1.94 -5.69 9.32
N ALA A 237 1.45 -5.94 8.10
CA ALA A 237 1.13 -7.27 7.59
C ALA A 237 2.36 -8.07 7.13
N GLY A 238 3.53 -7.44 7.01
CA GLY A 238 4.81 -8.11 6.85
C GLY A 238 5.11 -8.53 5.40
N CYS A 239 5.55 -7.58 4.58
CA CYS A 239 6.23 -7.87 3.31
C CYS A 239 7.43 -6.93 3.10
N ALA A 240 8.57 -7.44 2.66
CA ALA A 240 9.78 -6.61 2.46
C ALA A 240 9.56 -5.47 1.44
N PRO A 241 8.91 -5.68 0.28
CA PRO A 241 8.58 -4.60 -0.66
C PRO A 241 7.69 -3.50 -0.06
N CYS A 242 6.85 -3.85 0.93
CA CYS A 242 5.92 -2.93 1.58
C CYS A 242 6.69 -1.86 2.38
N ILE A 243 7.76 -2.26 3.09
CA ILE A 243 8.61 -1.36 3.87
C ILE A 243 9.31 -0.35 2.94
N SER A 244 9.94 -0.84 1.86
CA SER A 244 10.63 0.02 0.89
C SER A 244 9.68 1.00 0.21
N SER A 245 8.51 0.51 -0.22
CA SER A 245 7.50 1.36 -0.88
C SER A 245 6.94 2.44 0.06
N HIS A 246 6.74 2.11 1.33
CA HIS A 246 6.31 3.09 2.33
C HIS A 246 7.40 4.13 2.60
N GLN A 247 8.67 3.72 2.69
CA GLN A 247 9.78 4.64 2.85
C GLN A 247 9.91 5.60 1.66
N GLU A 248 9.77 5.10 0.42
CA GLU A 248 9.76 5.94 -0.78
C GLU A 248 8.61 6.94 -0.77
N PHE A 249 7.42 6.52 -0.32
CA PHE A 249 6.28 7.41 -0.15
C PHE A 249 6.58 8.53 0.85
N LEU A 250 7.15 8.21 2.02
CA LEU A 250 7.50 9.20 3.04
C LEU A 250 8.60 10.16 2.57
N ASN A 251 9.61 9.67 1.86
CA ASN A 251 10.63 10.52 1.24
C ASN A 251 10.00 11.50 0.23
N GLY A 252 9.00 11.04 -0.52
CA GLY A 252 8.24 11.88 -1.45
C GLY A 252 7.40 12.94 -0.72
N ILE A 253 6.81 12.61 0.42
CA ILE A 253 6.10 13.58 1.28
C ILE A 253 7.09 14.58 1.86
N GLU A 254 8.22 14.13 2.39
CA GLU A 254 9.26 14.98 2.96
C GLU A 254 9.72 16.03 1.94
N ALA A 255 10.06 15.60 0.73
CA ALA A 255 10.51 16.49 -0.34
C ALA A 255 9.45 17.52 -0.77
N LYS A 256 8.15 17.17 -0.71
CA LYS A 256 7.06 18.03 -1.18
C LYS A 256 6.50 18.96 -0.10
N LEU A 257 6.39 18.46 1.13
CA LEU A 257 5.64 19.11 2.22
C LEU A 257 6.52 19.47 3.42
N GLY A 258 7.80 19.08 3.42
CA GLY A 258 8.72 19.36 4.52
C GLY A 258 8.37 18.58 5.78
N LEU A 259 8.16 17.26 5.64
CA LEU A 259 7.95 16.37 6.79
C LEU A 259 9.10 16.54 7.80
N PRO A 260 8.81 16.81 9.09
CA PRO A 260 9.86 16.98 10.08
C PRO A 260 10.78 15.77 10.16
N ALA A 261 12.09 16.02 10.19
CA ALA A 261 13.09 14.96 10.32
C ALA A 261 12.82 14.11 11.57
N SER A 262 12.58 12.82 11.35
CA SER A 262 12.29 11.85 12.39
C SER A 262 12.88 10.48 12.08
N LYS A 263 12.97 9.64 13.11
CA LYS A 263 13.23 8.20 12.96
C LYS A 263 11.97 7.43 13.34
N GLY A 264 11.84 6.23 12.81
CA GLY A 264 10.69 5.35 13.06
C GLY A 264 9.40 5.81 12.39
N GLN A 265 8.41 4.92 12.38
CA GLN A 265 7.19 5.07 11.58
C GLN A 265 5.97 5.50 12.41
N GLY A 266 6.00 5.23 13.71
CA GLY A 266 4.99 5.67 14.68
C GLY A 266 3.72 4.84 14.72
N ASP A 267 3.52 3.90 13.80
CA ASP A 267 2.36 3.01 13.79
C ASP A 267 2.52 1.80 14.73
N LEU A 268 3.66 1.67 15.42
CA LEU A 268 3.92 0.71 16.50
C LEU A 268 4.71 1.36 17.63
N ILE A 269 4.43 0.99 18.89
CA ILE A 269 5.20 1.48 20.05
C ILE A 269 6.67 1.03 20.03
N SER A 270 6.97 -0.10 19.38
CA SER A 270 8.33 -0.61 19.18
C SER A 270 9.11 0.16 18.11
N ASP A 271 8.41 0.91 17.26
CA ASP A 271 8.97 1.72 16.16
C ASP A 271 8.32 3.12 16.15
N PRO A 272 8.44 3.86 17.27
CA PRO A 272 7.77 5.15 17.46
C PRO A 272 8.43 6.23 16.60
N ILE A 273 7.70 7.31 16.32
CA ILE A 273 8.29 8.51 15.71
C ILE A 273 9.17 9.20 16.75
N VAL A 274 10.47 9.24 16.49
CA VAL A 274 11.46 9.99 17.28
C VAL A 274 11.81 11.26 16.53
N LEU A 275 11.31 12.39 17.01
CA LEU A 275 11.55 13.70 16.40
C LEU A 275 13.00 14.15 16.62
N GLN A 276 13.69 14.57 15.56
CA GLN A 276 15.06 15.05 15.66
C GLN A 276 15.12 16.54 16.00
N GLY A 277 16.12 16.95 16.79
CA GLY A 277 16.38 18.35 17.10
C GLY A 277 15.32 19.04 17.96
N VAL A 278 14.65 18.28 18.83
CA VAL A 278 13.67 18.78 19.80
C VAL A 278 14.27 18.74 21.20
N SER A 279 14.21 19.87 21.92
CA SER A 279 14.82 20.02 23.26
C SER A 279 13.83 20.32 24.39
N ASP A 280 12.57 20.61 24.06
CA ASP A 280 11.56 21.01 25.05
C ASP A 280 10.13 20.66 24.59
N ASP A 281 9.24 20.62 25.58
CA ASP A 281 7.82 20.30 25.46
C ASP A 281 7.12 21.13 24.36
N ALA A 282 7.36 22.43 24.30
CA ALA A 282 6.63 23.32 23.37
C ALA A 282 7.04 23.08 21.91
N ALA A 283 8.34 22.93 21.67
CA ALA A 283 8.87 22.61 20.34
C ALA A 283 8.46 21.21 19.89
N GLY A 284 8.46 20.23 20.80
CA GLY A 284 8.09 18.85 20.52
C GLY A 284 6.62 18.72 20.13
N VAL A 285 5.73 19.22 20.98
CA VAL A 285 4.28 19.21 20.74
C VAL A 285 3.94 19.87 19.40
N LYS A 286 4.53 21.04 19.10
CA LYS A 286 4.31 21.71 17.82
C LYS A 286 4.72 20.82 16.63
N ARG A 287 5.82 20.09 16.75
CA ARG A 287 6.38 19.26 15.68
C ARG A 287 5.60 17.94 15.52
N GLU A 288 5.07 17.36 16.59
CA GLU A 288 4.12 16.24 16.51
C GLU A 288 2.89 16.62 15.69
N TYR A 289 2.27 17.77 16.01
CA TYR A 289 1.13 18.25 15.25
C TYR A 289 1.45 18.54 13.78
N THR A 290 2.66 19.02 13.47
CA THR A 290 3.11 19.16 12.08
C THR A 290 3.16 17.81 11.37
N VAL A 291 3.77 16.79 11.99
CA VAL A 291 3.81 15.43 11.43
C VAL A 291 2.40 14.90 11.19
N LEU A 292 1.51 15.00 12.18
CA LEU A 292 0.14 14.53 12.05
C LEU A 292 -0.65 15.28 10.97
N GLY A 293 -0.48 16.60 10.86
CA GLY A 293 -1.12 17.41 9.84
C GLY A 293 -0.65 17.09 8.42
N ILE A 294 0.58 16.61 8.26
CA ILE A 294 1.14 16.20 6.97
C ILE A 294 0.74 14.77 6.61
N LEU A 295 0.89 13.81 7.55
CA LEU A 295 0.67 12.38 7.28
C LEU A 295 -0.81 11.97 7.34
N TYR A 296 -1.62 12.68 8.13
CA TYR A 296 -3.02 12.36 8.35
C TYR A 296 -3.91 13.62 8.20
N PRO A 297 -3.88 14.30 7.04
CA PRO A 297 -4.63 15.52 6.85
C PRO A 297 -6.14 15.23 6.97
N GLY A 298 -6.84 16.02 7.77
CA GLY A 298 -8.29 15.87 8.00
C GLY A 298 -8.69 14.76 8.99
N TRP A 299 -7.75 13.94 9.47
CA TRP A 299 -8.03 12.98 10.53
C TRP A 299 -8.20 13.69 11.87
N LYS A 300 -9.23 13.29 12.62
CA LYS A 300 -9.55 13.87 13.92
C LYS A 300 -8.93 13.05 15.01
N ARG A 301 -8.25 13.70 15.95
CA ARG A 301 -7.82 13.04 17.18
C ARG A 301 -9.04 12.73 18.05
N VAL A 302 -9.22 11.45 18.37
CA VAL A 302 -10.30 10.96 19.24
C VAL A 302 -9.81 10.58 20.62
N GLU A 303 -8.49 10.37 20.78
CA GLU A 303 -7.88 10.00 22.04
C GLU A 303 -6.41 10.42 22.07
N GLN A 304 -5.92 10.74 23.27
CA GLN A 304 -4.50 10.99 23.55
C GLN A 304 -4.15 10.41 24.92
N ARG A 305 -3.01 9.75 25.03
CA ARG A 305 -2.51 9.19 26.29
C ARG A 305 -0.98 9.24 26.33
N LEU A 306 -0.45 9.57 27.50
CA LEU A 306 0.97 9.35 27.78
C LEU A 306 1.16 7.92 28.27
N VAL A 307 1.94 7.13 27.54
CA VAL A 307 2.26 5.73 27.85
C VAL A 307 3.71 5.64 28.32
N THR A 308 3.96 4.90 29.40
CA THR A 308 5.31 4.65 29.90
C THR A 308 5.61 3.17 29.84
N GLU A 309 6.66 2.78 29.13
CA GLU A 309 7.09 1.38 28.99
C GLU A 309 8.63 1.31 28.98
N ASN A 310 9.20 0.40 29.77
CA ASN A 310 10.66 0.19 29.86
C ASN A 310 11.48 1.48 30.12
N GLY A 311 10.93 2.41 30.91
CA GLY A 311 11.57 3.68 31.23
C GLY A 311 11.49 4.75 30.13
N ARG A 312 10.88 4.43 28.98
CA ARG A 312 10.58 5.37 27.90
C ARG A 312 9.16 5.89 28.04
N ARG A 313 8.92 7.09 27.50
CA ARG A 313 7.61 7.75 27.49
C ARG A 313 7.19 8.00 26.05
N TYR A 314 5.93 7.69 25.77
CA TYR A 314 5.35 7.79 24.45
C TYR A 314 4.07 8.61 24.49
N ASP A 315 3.95 9.61 23.62
CA ASP A 315 2.65 10.21 23.35
C ASP A 315 1.92 9.33 22.33
N GLN A 316 0.86 8.68 22.78
CA GLN A 316 0.00 7.84 21.96
C GLN A 316 -1.23 8.65 21.57
N LEU A 317 -1.42 8.86 20.27
CA LEU A 317 -2.59 9.53 19.71
C LEU A 317 -3.40 8.54 18.88
N THR A 318 -4.71 8.46 19.15
CA THR A 318 -5.64 7.74 18.27
C THR A 318 -6.34 8.75 17.38
N LEU A 319 -6.25 8.54 16.06
CA LEU A 319 -6.88 9.37 15.05
C LEU A 319 -8.02 8.60 14.37
N GLU A 320 -9.05 9.31 13.92
CA GLU A 320 -10.19 8.77 13.19
C GLU A 320 -10.49 9.61 11.95
N ASN A 321 -10.73 8.97 10.80
CA ASN A 321 -11.12 9.65 9.56
C ASN A 321 -12.64 9.65 9.34
N THR A 322 -13.08 10.29 8.25
CA THR A 322 -14.50 10.35 7.83
C THR A 322 -15.09 8.99 7.47
N HIS A 323 -14.25 7.99 7.17
CA HIS A 323 -14.62 6.61 6.93
C HIS A 323 -14.67 5.76 8.22
N GLN A 324 -14.62 6.40 9.40
CA GLN A 324 -14.61 5.74 10.72
C GLN A 324 -13.46 4.74 10.89
N ARG A 325 -12.39 4.89 10.12
CA ARG A 325 -11.14 4.14 10.31
C ARG A 325 -10.31 4.82 11.36
N ARG A 326 -9.66 4.01 12.19
CA ARG A 326 -8.79 4.49 13.26
C ARG A 326 -7.36 4.05 13.04
N VAL A 327 -6.43 4.89 13.48
CA VAL A 327 -5.00 4.58 13.59
C VAL A 327 -4.48 5.02 14.94
N ARG A 328 -3.41 4.37 15.41
CA ARG A 328 -2.61 4.84 16.53
C ARG A 328 -1.27 5.34 16.02
N VAL A 329 -0.84 6.46 16.57
CA VAL A 329 0.46 7.06 16.30
C VAL A 329 1.18 7.25 17.62
N TYR A 330 2.41 6.76 17.69
CA TYR A 330 3.30 6.80 18.83
C TYR A 330 4.45 7.75 18.54
N PHE A 331 4.63 8.75 19.39
CA PHE A 331 5.82 9.59 19.41
C PHE A 331 6.67 9.25 20.63
N ASP A 332 7.98 9.11 20.46
CA ASP A 332 8.88 9.04 21.61
C ASP A 332 9.13 10.46 22.14
N VAL A 333 8.66 10.68 23.37
CA VAL A 333 8.74 11.96 24.06
C VAL A 333 9.69 11.93 25.26
N THR A 334 10.46 10.84 25.39
CA THR A 334 11.31 10.53 26.54
C THR A 334 12.28 11.66 26.85
N ASP A 335 12.92 12.22 25.81
CA ASP A 335 14.04 13.15 25.96
C ASP A 335 13.61 14.62 26.11
N TRP A 336 12.41 14.97 25.64
CA TRP A 336 12.02 16.38 25.50
C TRP A 336 10.78 16.78 26.30
N MET A 337 9.95 15.83 26.77
CA MET A 337 8.82 16.16 27.65
C MET A 337 9.29 16.12 29.10
N LYS A 338 9.20 17.20 29.87
CA LYS A 338 9.64 17.14 31.29
C LYS A 338 8.66 16.31 32.14
N PRO A 339 9.13 15.60 33.19
CA PRO A 339 8.22 15.03 34.17
C PRO A 339 7.41 16.14 34.82
N ALA A 340 6.13 15.88 35.12
CA ALA A 340 5.35 16.81 35.92
C ALA A 340 6.13 17.12 37.22
N PRO A 341 6.28 18.40 37.61
CA PRO A 341 6.97 18.73 38.85
C PRO A 341 6.30 17.98 39.99
N LYS A 342 7.11 17.32 40.85
CA LYS A 342 6.58 16.66 42.05
C LYS A 342 5.74 17.67 42.81
N ALA A 343 4.50 17.29 43.14
CA ALA A 343 3.65 18.12 43.98
C ALA A 343 4.42 18.51 45.25
N PRO A 344 4.39 19.78 45.68
CA PRO A 344 5.09 20.19 46.88
C PRO A 344 4.58 19.35 48.06
N GLY A 345 5.45 18.48 48.59
CA GLY A 345 5.13 17.58 49.71
C GLY A 345 5.19 16.07 49.42
N ALA A 346 5.40 15.63 48.17
CA ALA A 346 5.60 14.21 47.86
C ALA A 346 7.01 13.75 48.29
N LYS A 347 7.12 13.16 49.49
CA LYS A 347 8.37 12.54 49.98
C LYS A 347 8.81 11.40 49.06
N SER A 348 10.13 11.31 48.86
CA SER A 348 10.83 10.25 48.13
C SER A 348 10.65 8.88 48.77
#